data_AF-A0A7J3D612-F1
#
_entry.id   AF-A0A7J3D612-F1
#
_cell.length_a   1.000
_cell.length_b   1.000
_cell.length_c   1.000
_cell.angle_alpha   90.00
_cell.angle_beta   90.00
_cell.angle_gamma   90.00
#
_symmetry.space_group_name_H-M   'P 1'
#
loop_
_entity.id
_entity.type
_entity.pdbx_description
1 polymer ?
#
loop_
_entity_poly.entity_id
_entity_poly.type
_entity_poly.pdbx_seq_one_letter_code
_entity_poly.pdbx_strand_id
1 'polypeptide(L)'
;MVSEQTRTSKDKLTKSHGTVVVSKTILGSTVGNEEKIEIRPFVTDTANVAVSYGATINVGDRNFLRMEIRVSVPCYKEEIEDVYHQTREYVENLLSNEISKAKKEMI
;
A
#
# COMPACT_ATOMS: atom_id res chain seq x y z
N MET A 1 -36.65 15.97 -6.99
CA MET A 1 -35.75 16.91 -7.68
C MET A 1 -34.80 17.52 -6.67
N VAL A 2 -33.61 16.94 -6.48
CA VAL A 2 -32.32 17.65 -6.29
C VAL A 2 -31.24 16.64 -6.67
N SER A 3 -30.55 16.95 -7.76
CA SER A 3 -29.41 16.23 -8.34
C SER A 3 -28.12 16.68 -7.66
N GLU A 4 -27.32 15.75 -7.15
CA GLU A 4 -26.00 16.04 -6.59
C GLU A 4 -24.90 15.51 -7.49
N GLN A 5 -23.92 16.37 -7.69
CA GLN A 5 -23.10 16.48 -8.89
C GLN A 5 -21.95 15.48 -8.94
N THR A 6 -21.75 14.97 -10.14
CA THR A 6 -20.61 14.26 -10.71
C THR A 6 -19.26 14.88 -10.31
N ARG A 7 -18.43 14.15 -9.56
CA ARG A 7 -17.01 14.49 -9.42
C ARG A 7 -16.22 13.90 -10.58
N THR A 8 -15.99 14.76 -11.56
CA THR A 8 -15.10 14.53 -12.70
C THR A 8 -13.67 14.78 -12.24
N SER A 9 -12.83 13.74 -12.25
CA SER A 9 -11.37 13.90 -12.25
C SER A 9 -10.80 13.07 -13.39
N LYS A 10 -10.83 13.67 -14.58
CA LYS A 10 -10.06 13.24 -15.75
C LYS A 10 -8.59 13.55 -15.44
N ASP A 11 -7.89 12.61 -14.84
CA ASP A 11 -6.45 12.74 -14.69
C ASP A 11 -5.78 12.45 -16.04
N LYS A 12 -5.08 13.45 -16.57
CA LYS A 12 -4.39 13.38 -17.86
C LYS A 12 -3.09 12.60 -17.66
N LEU A 13 -3.11 11.29 -17.90
CA LEU A 13 -1.87 10.52 -18.09
C LEU A 13 -1.17 10.96 -19.38
N THR A 14 -0.24 11.90 -19.27
CA THR A 14 0.82 12.13 -20.27
C THR A 14 1.74 10.92 -20.30
N LYS A 15 1.54 10.04 -21.28
CA LYS A 15 2.37 8.84 -21.52
C LYS A 15 3.79 9.25 -21.94
N SER A 16 4.77 9.09 -21.05
CA SER A 16 6.18 9.09 -21.40
C SER A 16 6.53 7.76 -22.07
N HIS A 17 6.98 7.82 -23.32
CA HIS A 17 7.41 6.64 -24.10
C HIS A 17 8.89 6.36 -23.80
N GLY A 18 9.23 5.10 -23.51
CA GLY A 18 10.63 4.66 -23.30
C GLY A 18 11.17 3.95 -24.55
N THR A 19 12.45 4.15 -24.87
CA THR A 19 13.15 3.44 -25.94
C THR A 19 14.16 2.48 -25.32
N VAL A 20 14.11 1.20 -25.69
CA VAL A 20 15.08 0.18 -25.25
C VAL A 20 15.92 -0.24 -26.45
N VAL A 21 17.26 -0.21 -26.31
CA VAL A 21 18.20 -0.66 -27.33
C VAL A 21 18.64 -2.08 -27.01
N VAL A 22 18.43 -3.02 -27.93
CA VAL A 22 18.81 -4.43 -27.75
C VAL A 22 19.91 -4.80 -28.74
N SER A 23 21.11 -5.10 -28.26
CA SER A 23 22.21 -5.58 -29.09
C SER A 23 22.12 -7.11 -29.27
N LYS A 24 21.96 -7.58 -30.50
CA LYS A 24 22.09 -9.02 -30.84
C LYS A 24 23.51 -9.26 -31.38
N THR A 25 24.28 -10.11 -30.71
CA THR A 25 25.61 -10.52 -31.17
C THR A 25 25.49 -11.84 -31.92
N ILE A 26 25.69 -11.83 -33.24
CA ILE A 26 25.74 -13.04 -34.05
C ILE A 26 27.16 -13.13 -34.63
N LEU A 27 27.92 -14.17 -34.25
CA LEU A 27 29.22 -14.53 -34.82
C LEU A 27 30.23 -13.37 -35.00
N GLY A 28 30.71 -12.81 -33.88
CA GLY A 28 31.92 -11.97 -33.85
C GLY A 28 31.82 -10.61 -34.56
N SER A 29 30.66 -10.25 -35.08
CA SER A 29 30.35 -8.92 -35.62
C SER A 29 29.13 -8.37 -34.90
N THR A 30 29.31 -7.27 -34.16
CA THR A 30 28.23 -6.55 -33.48
C THR A 30 27.42 -5.76 -34.50
N VAL A 31 26.41 -6.40 -35.09
CA VAL A 31 25.39 -5.70 -35.89
C VAL A 31 24.32 -5.21 -34.93
N GLY A 32 24.43 -3.96 -34.49
CA GLY A 32 23.38 -3.30 -33.72
C GLY A 32 22.18 -3.01 -34.60
N ASN A 33 21.13 -3.83 -34.52
CA ASN A 33 19.82 -3.49 -35.07
C ASN A 33 19.05 -2.67 -34.02
N GLU A 34 18.88 -1.38 -34.28
CA GLU A 34 18.05 -0.50 -33.45
C GLU A 34 16.57 -0.76 -33.76
N GLU A 35 15.98 -1.76 -33.10
CA GLU A 35 14.53 -1.95 -33.12
C GLU A 35 13.88 -1.01 -32.08
N LYS A 36 13.20 0.04 -32.55
CA LYS A 36 12.41 0.93 -31.70
C LYS A 36 11.12 0.23 -31.29
N ILE A 37 11.15 -0.44 -30.15
CA ILE A 37 9.96 -1.09 -29.57
C ILE A 37 9.18 -0.06 -28.77
N GLU A 38 7.95 0.24 -29.18
CA GLU A 38 7.03 1.09 -28.42
C GLU A 38 6.47 0.34 -27.21
N ILE A 39 7.05 0.58 -26.04
CA ILE A 39 6.58 -0.02 -24.79
C ILE A 39 5.54 0.93 -24.17
N ARG A 40 4.35 0.39 -23.85
CA ARG A 40 3.36 1.12 -23.06
C ARG A 40 3.83 1.15 -21.60
N PRO A 41 3.84 2.31 -20.93
CA PRO A 41 4.15 2.35 -19.51
C PRO A 41 3.04 1.66 -18.73
N PHE A 42 3.40 0.66 -17.93
CA PHE A 42 2.50 0.04 -16.95
C PHE A 42 2.41 0.98 -15.74
N VAL A 43 1.55 2.00 -15.82
CA VAL A 43 1.21 2.85 -14.68
C VAL A 43 -0.09 2.33 -14.11
N THR A 44 -0.03 1.59 -13.01
CA THR A 44 -1.20 1.22 -12.21
C THR A 44 -1.33 2.20 -11.04
N ASP A 45 -2.55 2.66 -10.76
CA ASP A 45 -2.78 3.47 -9.55
C ASP A 45 -2.54 2.61 -8.32
N THR A 46 -1.93 3.19 -7.29
CA THR A 46 -1.77 2.53 -5.99
C THR A 46 -3.11 2.44 -5.25
N ALA A 47 -3.36 1.32 -4.59
CA ALA A 47 -4.37 1.18 -3.57
C ALA A 47 -3.78 1.52 -2.20
N ASN A 48 -4.63 1.90 -1.24
CA ASN A 48 -4.23 2.07 0.16
C ASN A 48 -5.07 1.16 1.03
N VAL A 49 -4.43 0.32 1.83
CA VAL A 49 -5.08 -0.52 2.83
C VAL A 49 -4.85 0.10 4.20
N ALA A 50 -5.93 0.29 4.95
CA ALA A 50 -5.88 0.83 6.31
C ALA A 50 -6.56 -0.13 7.29
N VAL A 51 -5.85 -0.47 8.37
CA VAL A 51 -6.35 -1.32 9.45
C VAL A 51 -6.27 -0.54 10.76
N SER A 52 -7.37 -0.53 11.53
CA SER A 52 -7.51 0.20 12.80
C SER A 52 -8.00 -0.78 13.86
N TYR A 53 -7.17 -1.08 14.86
CA TYR A 53 -7.55 -1.92 15.99
C TYR A 53 -7.56 -1.08 17.27
N GLY A 54 -8.56 -1.32 18.12
CA GLY A 54 -8.70 -0.64 19.40
C GLY A 54 -9.01 -1.61 20.52
N ALA A 55 -8.45 -1.33 21.70
CA ALA A 55 -8.76 -2.05 22.93
C ALA A 55 -9.05 -1.05 24.05
N THR A 56 -10.00 -1.43 24.92
CA THR A 56 -10.28 -0.69 26.15
C THR A 56 -9.88 -1.58 27.32
N ILE A 57 -8.97 -1.11 28.18
CA ILE A 57 -8.48 -1.82 29.35
C ILE A 57 -9.00 -1.09 30.59
N ASN A 58 -9.49 -1.85 31.57
CA ASN A 58 -9.79 -1.32 32.90
C ASN A 58 -8.49 -1.16 33.69
N VAL A 59 -8.23 0.04 34.19
CA VAL A 59 -7.00 0.44 34.89
C VAL A 59 -7.17 0.40 36.42
N GLY A 60 -8.38 0.12 36.91
CA GLY A 60 -8.74 0.23 38.33
C GLY A 60 -9.41 1.57 38.64
N ASP A 61 -10.01 1.68 39.83
CA ASP A 61 -10.68 2.90 40.32
C ASP A 61 -11.68 3.55 39.34
N ARG A 62 -12.39 2.72 38.56
CA ARG A 62 -13.33 3.15 37.51
C ARG A 62 -12.68 3.93 36.36
N ASN A 63 -11.36 3.87 36.23
CA ASN A 63 -10.62 4.44 35.11
C ASN A 63 -10.44 3.41 34.00
N PHE A 64 -10.60 3.86 32.75
CA PHE A 64 -10.44 3.04 31.56
C PHE A 64 -9.41 3.68 30.63
N LEU A 65 -8.48 2.88 30.14
CA LEU A 65 -7.53 3.27 29.11
C LEU A 65 -8.00 2.72 27.77
N ARG A 66 -8.25 3.61 26.81
CA ARG A 66 -8.51 3.24 25.42
C ARG A 66 -7.24 3.43 24.60
N MET A 67 -6.80 2.37 23.94
CA MET A 67 -5.67 2.40 23.01
C MET A 67 -6.15 2.05 21.62
N GLU A 68 -5.67 2.77 20.62
CA GLU A 68 -6.01 2.57 19.22
C GLU A 68 -4.75 2.65 18.37
N ILE A 69 -4.56 1.65 17.50
CA ILE A 69 -3.45 1.59 16.56
C ILE A 69 -4.04 1.54 15.17
N ARG A 70 -3.60 2.49 14.33
CA ARG A 70 -3.97 2.56 12.92
C ARG A 70 -2.72 2.51 12.06
N VAL A 71 -2.72 1.63 11.07
CA VAL A 71 -1.65 1.52 10.07
C VAL A 71 -2.28 1.65 8.68
N SER A 72 -1.63 2.41 7.81
CA SER A 72 -2.02 2.62 6.42
C SER A 72 -0.84 2.31 5.52
N VAL A 73 -1.04 1.41 4.54
CA VAL A 73 0.03 0.94 3.65
C VAL A 73 -0.42 1.05 2.19
N PRO A 74 0.39 1.68 1.31
CA PRO A 74 0.15 1.66 -0.12
C PRO A 74 0.51 0.29 -0.70
N CYS A 75 -0.34 -0.24 -1.59
CA CYS A 75 -0.14 -1.53 -2.26
C CYS A 75 -0.64 -1.49 -3.71
N TYR A 76 -0.25 -2.48 -4.51
CA TYR A 76 -0.88 -2.68 -5.81
C TYR A 76 -2.30 -3.22 -5.66
N LYS A 77 -3.17 -2.97 -6.64
CA LYS A 77 -4.60 -3.33 -6.56
C LYS A 77 -4.81 -4.84 -6.47
N GLU A 78 -3.93 -5.59 -7.11
CA GLU A 78 -3.89 -7.05 -7.12
C GLU A 78 -3.40 -7.66 -5.81
N GLU A 79 -2.71 -6.90 -4.96
CA GLU A 79 -2.10 -7.37 -3.70
C GLU A 79 -2.90 -6.99 -2.45
N ILE A 80 -4.08 -6.37 -2.61
CA ILE A 80 -4.86 -5.81 -1.50
C ILE A 80 -5.14 -6.85 -0.41
N GLU A 81 -5.50 -8.08 -0.79
CA GLU A 81 -5.86 -9.14 0.15
C GLU A 81 -4.66 -9.59 0.98
N ASP A 82 -3.53 -9.86 0.33
CA ASP A 82 -2.28 -10.25 0.99
C ASP A 82 -1.77 -9.15 1.93
N VAL A 83 -1.75 -7.91 1.45
CA VAL A 83 -1.30 -6.75 2.25
C VAL A 83 -2.25 -6.50 3.42
N TYR A 84 -3.55 -6.71 3.26
CA TYR A 84 -4.51 -6.64 4.35
C TYR A 84 -4.22 -7.67 5.43
N HIS A 85 -3.97 -8.94 5.07
CA HIS A 85 -3.65 -9.99 6.04
C HIS A 85 -2.36 -9.69 6.81
N GLN A 86 -1.31 -9.27 6.12
CA GLN A 86 -0.03 -8.89 6.74
C GLN A 86 -0.19 -7.68 7.66
N THR A 87 -0.89 -6.63 7.19
CA THR A 87 -1.12 -5.40 7.98
C THR A 87 -1.97 -5.70 9.21
N ARG A 88 -2.96 -6.57 9.09
CA ARG A 88 -3.79 -7.01 10.21
C ARG A 88 -2.98 -7.70 11.29
N GLU A 89 -2.19 -8.72 10.91
CA GLU A 89 -1.36 -9.46 11.86
C GLU A 89 -0.34 -8.53 12.54
N TYR A 90 0.24 -7.61 11.79
CA TYR A 90 1.15 -6.61 12.31
C TYR A 90 0.49 -5.70 13.37
N VAL A 91 -0.70 -5.14 13.07
CA VAL A 91 -1.43 -4.28 14.00
C VAL A 91 -1.88 -5.05 15.24
N GLU A 92 -2.29 -6.30 15.10
CA GLU A 92 -2.68 -7.17 16.21
C GLU A 92 -1.52 -7.47 17.16
N ASN A 93 -0.34 -7.78 16.60
CA ASN A 93 0.88 -7.98 17.36
C ASN A 93 1.35 -6.71 18.08
N LEU A 94 1.23 -5.55 17.42
CA LEU A 94 1.53 -4.27 18.09
C LEU A 94 0.56 -4.00 19.24
N LEU A 95 -0.73 -4.16 19.03
CA LEU A 95 -1.74 -3.86 20.05
C LEU A 95 -1.60 -4.79 21.26
N SER A 96 -1.41 -6.09 21.04
CA SER A 96 -1.22 -7.07 22.11
C SER A 96 0.06 -6.80 22.93
N ASN A 97 1.15 -6.38 22.28
CA ASN A 97 2.37 -5.98 22.96
C ASN A 97 2.17 -4.72 23.81
N GLU A 98 1.48 -3.70 23.29
CA GLU A 98 1.18 -2.48 24.05
C GLU A 98 0.23 -2.74 25.22
N ILE A 99 -0.80 -3.58 25.04
CA ILE A 99 -1.66 -4.04 26.14
C ILE A 99 -0.84 -4.73 27.23
N SER A 100 0.12 -5.58 26.85
CA SER A 100 0.94 -6.32 27.81
C SER A 100 1.89 -5.41 28.58
N LYS A 101 2.48 -4.41 27.92
CA LYS A 101 3.29 -3.37 28.57
C LYS A 101 2.46 -2.53 29.54
N ALA A 102 1.31 -2.02 29.08
CA ALA A 102 0.41 -1.23 29.91
C ALA A 102 -0.03 -2.00 31.16
N LYS A 103 -0.37 -3.28 31.04
CA LYS A 103 -0.69 -4.13 32.20
C LYS A 103 0.49 -4.30 33.15
N LYS A 104 1.72 -4.40 32.65
CA LYS A 104 2.91 -4.58 33.49
C LYS A 104 3.29 -3.33 34.26
N GLU A 105 3.08 -2.14 33.68
CA GLU A 105 3.34 -0.87 34.36
C GLU A 105 2.26 -0.50 35.39
N MET A 106 1.09 -1.14 35.30
CA MET A 106 -0.05 -0.92 36.20
C MET A 106 -0.10 -1.88 37.41
N ILE A 107 0.79 -2.88 37.47
CA ILE A 107 1.01 -3.78 38.61
C ILE A 107 2.26 -3.34 39.35
#